data_AF-A0A4D4JJG1-F1
#
_entry.id   AF-A0A4D4JJG1-F1
#
_cell.length_a   1.000
_cell.length_b   1.000
_cell.length_c   1.000
_cell.angle_alpha   90.00
_cell.angle_beta   90.00
_cell.angle_gamma   90.00
#
_symmetry.space_group_name_H-M   'P 1'
#
loop_
_entity.id
_entity.type
_entity.pdbx_description
1 polymer ?
#
loop_
_entity_poly.entity_id
_entity_poly.type
_entity_poly.pdbx_seq_one_letter_code
_entity_poly.pdbx_strand_id
1 'polypeptide(L)'
;MSTPSNASRPAVPGQSRSVLPPPTAQQQRILDRIALQRERLRARRAARAEAQALAQSQHAAAGGAEDSLAVRAAGFAREHPLAVAAMAGVAVIAGPRRLIRWAGVLLPMVLRLRR
;
A
#
# COMPACT_ATOMS: atom_id res chain seq x y z
N MET A 1 20.44 45.72 10.65
CA MET A 1 19.14 45.02 10.55
C MET A 1 18.71 45.04 9.10
N SER A 2 18.97 43.94 8.36
CA SER A 2 18.58 43.81 6.95
C SER A 2 18.19 42.36 6.65
N THR A 3 16.90 42.20 6.32
CA THR A 3 16.23 41.21 5.45
C THR A 3 16.38 39.69 5.69
N PRO A 4 15.27 38.94 5.80
CA PRO A 4 15.30 37.49 5.73
C PRO A 4 15.44 36.99 4.28
N SER A 5 16.14 35.86 4.18
CA SER A 5 16.58 35.13 3.00
C SER A 5 15.45 34.77 2.03
N ASN A 6 15.61 35.21 0.78
CA ASN A 6 14.83 34.77 -0.38
C ASN A 6 15.13 33.27 -0.62
N ALA A 7 14.11 32.42 -0.48
CA ALA A 7 14.22 31.00 -0.75
C ALA A 7 14.61 30.78 -2.22
N SER A 8 15.86 30.36 -2.45
CA SER A 8 16.39 29.94 -3.73
C SER A 8 15.60 28.75 -4.27
N ARG A 9 14.49 29.03 -4.94
CA ARG A 9 13.81 28.09 -5.84
C ARG A 9 14.81 27.82 -6.98
N PRO A 10 15.19 26.56 -7.27
CA PRO A 10 16.01 26.29 -8.43
C PRO A 10 15.20 26.72 -9.66
N ALA A 11 15.65 27.79 -10.29
CA ALA A 11 15.15 28.22 -11.58
C ALA A 11 15.36 27.07 -12.55
N VAL A 12 14.27 26.49 -13.07
CA VAL A 12 14.33 25.50 -14.15
C VAL A 12 14.84 26.25 -15.38
N PRO A 13 16.09 26.03 -15.82
CA PRO A 13 16.61 26.76 -16.96
C PRO A 13 16.00 26.15 -18.23
N GLY A 14 15.35 26.99 -19.04
CA GLY A 14 15.11 26.67 -20.44
C GLY A 14 13.86 25.81 -20.73
N GLN A 15 12.67 26.38 -20.54
CA GLN A 15 11.61 26.19 -21.54
C GLN A 15 11.90 27.12 -22.73
N SER A 16 13.06 26.96 -23.36
CA SER A 16 13.23 27.44 -24.72
C SER A 16 12.26 26.62 -25.57
N ARG A 17 11.21 27.28 -26.09
CA ARG A 17 10.39 26.73 -27.18
C ARG A 17 11.35 26.48 -28.34
N SER A 18 11.95 25.31 -28.34
CA SER A 18 12.79 24.86 -29.43
C SER A 18 11.87 24.75 -30.63
N VAL A 19 12.07 25.63 -31.61
CA VAL A 19 11.53 25.51 -32.96
C VAL A 19 12.27 24.33 -33.59
N LEU A 20 12.00 23.11 -33.11
CA LEU A 20 12.51 21.90 -33.71
C LEU A 20 11.80 21.73 -35.05
N PRO A 21 12.53 21.42 -36.13
CA PRO A 21 11.91 21.02 -37.38
C PRO A 21 10.97 19.82 -37.14
N PRO A 22 9.88 19.70 -37.92
CA PRO A 22 8.94 18.59 -37.74
C PRO A 22 9.69 17.25 -37.86
N PRO A 23 9.39 16.28 -36.98
CA PRO A 23 10.12 15.02 -36.93
C PRO A 23 10.00 14.28 -38.25
N THR A 24 11.09 13.68 -38.70
CA THR A 24 11.08 12.83 -39.89
C THR A 24 10.20 11.61 -39.67
N ALA A 25 9.71 10.97 -40.74
CA ALA A 25 8.82 9.81 -40.62
C ALA A 25 9.42 8.65 -39.78
N GLN A 26 10.74 8.48 -39.81
CA GLN A 26 11.43 7.50 -38.96
C GLN A 26 11.45 7.91 -37.49
N GLN A 27 11.65 9.20 -37.20
CA GLN A 27 11.57 9.73 -35.84
C GLN A 27 10.15 9.59 -35.29
N GLN A 28 9.13 9.82 -36.13
CA GLN A 28 7.73 9.65 -35.72
C GLN A 28 7.44 8.22 -35.27
N ARG A 29 7.91 7.21 -35.99
CA ARG A 29 7.75 5.79 -35.58
C ARG A 29 8.38 5.48 -34.22
N ILE A 30 9.50 6.12 -33.89
CA ILE A 30 10.15 5.98 -32.58
C ILE A 30 9.30 6.64 -31.49
N LEU A 31 8.78 7.84 -31.76
CA LEU A 31 7.89 8.54 -30.82
C LEU A 31 6.61 7.74 -30.54
N ASP A 32 6.01 7.15 -31.57
CA ASP A 32 4.82 6.29 -31.43
C ASP A 32 5.13 5.08 -30.55
N ARG A 33 6.30 4.45 -30.75
CA ARG A 33 6.76 3.34 -29.90
C ARG A 33 6.99 3.79 -28.45
N ILE A 34 7.58 4.95 -28.23
CA ILE A 34 7.79 5.52 -26.89
C ILE A 34 6.44 5.83 -26.22
N ALA A 35 5.46 6.32 -26.97
CA ALA A 35 4.13 6.60 -26.45
C ALA A 35 3.48 5.32 -25.89
N LEU A 36 3.52 4.22 -26.66
CA LEU A 36 3.02 2.91 -26.22
C LEU A 36 3.77 2.39 -24.98
N GLN A 37 5.09 2.56 -24.93
CA GLN A 37 5.89 2.16 -23.77
C GLN A 37 5.52 2.98 -22.52
N ARG A 38 5.35 4.29 -22.66
CA ARG A 38 4.97 5.18 -21.57
C ARG A 38 3.58 4.86 -21.04
N GLU A 39 2.64 4.52 -21.91
CA GLU A 39 1.30 4.09 -21.52
C GLU A 39 1.35 2.84 -20.64
N ARG A 40 2.09 1.80 -21.07
CA ARG A 40 2.33 0.60 -20.25
C ARG A 40 2.96 0.93 -18.90
N LEU A 41 3.92 1.84 -18.88
CA LEU A 41 4.57 2.27 -17.64
C LEU A 41 3.62 3.04 -16.72
N ARG A 42 2.74 3.89 -17.29
CA ARG A 42 1.71 4.63 -16.54
C ARG A 42 0.71 3.69 -15.90
N ALA A 43 0.20 2.68 -16.63
CA ALA A 43 -0.70 1.67 -16.07
C ALA A 43 -0.07 0.93 -14.88
N ARG A 44 1.21 0.52 -15.00
CA ARG A 44 1.94 -0.11 -13.89
C ARG A 44 2.18 0.84 -12.71
N ARG A 45 2.42 2.13 -12.97
CA ARG A 45 2.58 3.14 -11.91
C ARG A 45 1.26 3.41 -11.20
N ALA A 46 0.13 3.45 -11.91
CA ALA A 46 -1.20 3.60 -11.31
C ALA A 46 -1.50 2.45 -10.36
N ALA A 47 -1.35 1.20 -10.81
CA ALA A 47 -1.53 0.02 -9.94
C ALA A 47 -0.61 0.02 -8.71
N ARG A 48 0.65 0.47 -8.87
CA ARG A 48 1.57 0.63 -7.74
C ARG A 48 1.17 1.76 -6.81
N ALA A 49 0.69 2.89 -7.33
CA ALA A 49 0.22 4.00 -6.53
C ALA A 49 -1.01 3.61 -5.71
N GLU A 50 -1.94 2.84 -6.30
CA GLU A 50 -3.09 2.27 -5.59
C GLU A 50 -2.65 1.28 -4.50
N ALA A 51 -1.76 0.35 -4.81
CA ALA A 51 -1.21 -0.57 -3.82
C ALA A 51 -0.46 0.16 -2.70
N GLN A 52 0.28 1.23 -3.03
CA GLN A 52 0.96 2.08 -2.04
C GLN A 52 -0.03 2.90 -1.21
N ALA A 53 -1.12 3.42 -1.79
CA ALA A 53 -2.16 4.11 -1.04
C ALA A 53 -2.89 3.16 -0.09
N LEU A 54 -3.15 1.92 -0.52
CA LEU A 54 -3.66 0.85 0.35
C LEU A 54 -2.65 0.47 1.44
N ALA A 55 -1.36 0.38 1.12
CA ALA A 55 -0.33 0.09 2.13
C ALA A 55 -0.13 1.23 3.12
N GLN A 56 -0.17 2.48 2.66
CA GLN A 56 -0.06 3.67 3.52
C GLN A 56 -1.31 3.85 4.38
N SER A 57 -2.52 3.60 3.86
CA SER A 57 -3.73 3.57 4.69
C SER A 57 -3.69 2.43 5.70
N GLN A 58 -3.18 1.24 5.34
CA GLN A 58 -2.93 0.15 6.28
C GLN A 58 -1.88 0.52 7.34
N HIS A 59 -0.80 1.21 6.99
CA HIS A 59 0.22 1.65 7.95
C HIS A 59 -0.24 2.80 8.84
N ALA A 60 -1.02 3.75 8.32
CA ALA A 60 -1.66 4.79 9.10
C ALA A 60 -2.71 4.19 10.06
N ALA A 61 -3.47 3.19 9.60
CA ALA A 61 -4.37 2.41 10.44
C ALA A 61 -3.61 1.49 11.41
N ALA A 62 -2.37 1.08 11.12
CA ALA A 62 -1.53 0.30 12.04
C ALA A 62 -1.02 1.14 13.23
N GLY A 63 -1.09 2.48 13.15
CA GLY A 63 -1.02 3.35 14.33
C GLY A 63 -2.16 3.12 15.33
N GLY A 64 -3.24 2.45 14.90
CA GLY A 64 -4.30 1.84 15.70
C GLY A 64 -4.52 0.38 15.27
N ALA A 65 -3.48 -0.44 15.32
CA ALA A 65 -3.44 -1.81 14.77
C ALA A 65 -4.63 -2.71 15.13
N GLU A 66 -5.21 -2.52 16.32
CA GLU A 66 -6.40 -3.24 16.77
C GLU A 66 -7.66 -2.88 15.96
N ASP A 67 -7.85 -1.62 15.57
CA ASP A 67 -9.03 -1.17 14.81
C ASP A 67 -9.01 -1.72 13.37
N SER A 68 -7.83 -1.75 12.74
CA SER A 68 -7.68 -2.31 11.38
C SER A 68 -7.90 -3.83 11.36
N LEU A 69 -7.41 -4.54 12.39
CA LEU A 69 -7.65 -5.97 12.55
C LEU A 69 -9.11 -6.26 12.91
N ALA A 70 -9.75 -5.45 13.75
CA ALA A 70 -11.16 -5.57 14.10
C ALA A 70 -12.06 -5.36 12.88
N VAL A 71 -11.78 -4.37 12.04
CA VAL A 71 -12.51 -4.13 10.78
C VAL A 71 -12.33 -5.31 9.82
N ARG A 72 -11.12 -5.87 9.72
CA ARG A 72 -10.85 -7.04 8.87
C ARG A 72 -11.47 -8.33 9.41
N ALA A 73 -11.49 -8.51 10.72
CA ALA A 73 -12.17 -9.61 11.40
C ALA A 73 -13.69 -9.51 11.22
N ALA A 74 -14.26 -8.30 11.26
CA ALA A 74 -15.68 -8.06 10.98
C ALA A 74 -16.04 -8.38 9.52
N GLY A 75 -15.16 -8.04 8.56
CA GLY A 75 -15.29 -8.46 7.16
C GLY A 75 -15.24 -9.99 7.01
N PHE A 76 -14.22 -10.63 7.59
CA PHE A 76 -14.07 -12.08 7.59
C PHE A 76 -15.26 -12.80 8.25
N ALA A 77 -15.82 -12.24 9.32
CA ALA A 77 -16.99 -12.81 9.98
C ALA A 77 -18.24 -12.79 9.10
N ARG A 78 -18.38 -11.77 8.24
CA ARG A 78 -19.45 -11.69 7.24
C ARG A 78 -19.24 -12.65 6.08
N GLU A 79 -18.00 -12.84 5.63
CA GLU A 79 -17.65 -13.73 4.53
C GLU A 79 -17.64 -15.21 4.93
N HIS A 80 -17.29 -15.52 6.18
CA HIS A 80 -17.12 -16.88 6.70
C HIS A 80 -17.87 -17.12 8.02
N PRO A 81 -19.21 -17.02 8.04
CA PRO A 81 -20.00 -17.16 9.27
C PRO A 81 -19.82 -18.54 9.92
N LEU A 82 -19.65 -19.60 9.12
CA LEU A 82 -19.49 -20.97 9.60
C LEU A 82 -18.13 -21.19 10.31
N ALA A 83 -17.06 -20.57 9.80
CA ALA A 83 -15.74 -20.63 10.43
C ALA A 83 -15.74 -19.89 11.78
N VAL A 84 -16.43 -18.74 11.85
CA VAL A 84 -16.58 -17.98 13.10
C VAL A 84 -17.41 -18.76 14.12
N ALA A 85 -18.52 -19.37 13.70
CA ALA A 85 -19.34 -20.20 14.58
C ALA A 85 -18.56 -21.41 15.14
N ALA A 86 -17.74 -22.06 14.31
CA ALA A 86 -16.87 -23.15 14.76
C ALA A 86 -15.85 -22.68 15.80
N MET A 87 -15.16 -21.56 15.54
CA MET A 87 -14.21 -20.96 16.48
C MET A 87 -14.87 -20.59 17.81
N ALA A 88 -16.05 -19.96 17.76
CA ALA A 88 -16.82 -19.62 18.95
C ALA A 88 -17.24 -20.88 19.73
N GLY A 89 -17.71 -21.92 19.06
CA GLY A 89 -18.06 -23.20 19.67
C GLY A 89 -16.88 -23.86 20.37
N VAL A 90 -15.71 -23.89 19.73
CA VAL A 90 -14.47 -24.40 20.34
C VAL A 90 -14.07 -23.58 21.57
N ALA A 91 -14.19 -22.25 21.50
CA ALA A 91 -13.86 -21.36 22.62
C ALA A 91 -14.76 -21.61 23.84
N VAL A 92 -16.07 -21.81 23.61
CA VAL A 92 -17.05 -22.15 24.68
C VAL A 92 -16.71 -23.49 25.33
N ILE A 93 -16.36 -24.51 24.53
CA ILE A 93 -16.01 -25.85 25.04
C ILE A 93 -14.67 -25.84 25.80
N ALA A 94 -13.69 -25.07 25.32
CA ALA A 94 -12.37 -25.01 25.93
C ALA A 94 -12.36 -24.26 27.27
N GLY A 95 -13.16 -23.20 27.40
CA GLY A 95 -13.23 -22.35 28.58
C GLY A 95 -12.03 -21.39 28.74
N PRO A 96 -12.23 -20.25 29.43
CA PRO A 96 -11.27 -19.15 29.46
C PRO A 96 -9.92 -19.51 30.12
N ARG A 97 -9.94 -20.35 31.16
CA ARG A 97 -8.71 -20.75 31.88
C ARG A 97 -7.77 -21.60 31.01
N ARG A 98 -8.30 -22.44 30.12
CA ARG A 98 -7.47 -23.21 29.18
C ARG A 98 -6.93 -22.34 28.07
N LEU A 99 -7.72 -21.41 27.53
CA LEU A 99 -7.28 -20.49 26.48
C LEU A 99 -6.06 -19.66 26.90
N ILE A 100 -6.07 -19.10 28.11
CA ILE A 100 -4.92 -18.31 28.62
C ILE A 100 -3.65 -19.18 28.73
N ARG A 101 -3.79 -20.43 29.17
CA ARG A 101 -2.66 -21.36 29.29
C ARG A 101 -2.07 -21.73 27.93
N TRP A 102 -2.92 -21.94 26.93
CA TRP A 102 -2.49 -22.24 25.56
C TRP A 102 -1.95 -21.00 24.84
N ALA A 103 -2.47 -19.81 25.13
CA ALA A 103 -1.96 -18.55 24.58
C ALA A 103 -0.49 -18.35 24.96
N GLY A 104 -0.10 -18.59 26.21
CA GLY A 104 1.31 -18.51 26.64
C GLY A 104 2.25 -19.50 25.94
N VAL A 105 1.74 -20.65 25.48
CA VAL A 105 2.52 -21.67 24.76
C VAL A 105 2.59 -21.38 23.26
N LEU A 106 1.50 -20.91 22.65
CA LEU A 106 1.40 -20.64 21.21
C LEU A 106 2.05 -19.30 20.81
N LEU A 107 1.93 -18.28 21.67
CA LEU A 107 2.48 -16.94 21.43
C LEU A 107 3.97 -16.94 21.03
N PRO A 108 4.90 -17.62 21.74
CA PRO A 108 6.30 -17.66 21.35
C PRO A 108 6.54 -18.39 20.03
N MET A 109 5.70 -19.36 19.67
CA MET A 109 5.83 -20.12 18.42
C MET A 109 5.43 -19.27 17.21
N VAL A 110 4.36 -18.49 17.33
CA VAL A 110 3.92 -17.55 16.29
C VAL A 110 4.93 -16.43 16.10
N LEU A 111 5.47 -15.88 17.18
CA LEU A 111 6.51 -14.85 17.11
C LEU A 111 7.78 -15.35 16.41
N ARG A 112 8.12 -16.63 16.54
CA ARG A 112 9.23 -17.26 15.82
C ARG A 112 8.97 -17.40 14.31
N LEU A 113 7.72 -17.54 13.89
CA LEU A 113 7.34 -17.72 12.49
C LEU A 113 7.29 -16.39 11.71
N ARG A 114 7.20 -15.26 12.43
CA ARG A 114 7.16 -13.91 11.85
C ARG A 114 8.56 -13.31 11.63
N ARG A 115 9.62 -14.08 11.83
CA ARG A 115 11.00 -13.66 11.70
C ARG A 115 11.66 -14.35 10.52
#